data_AF-A0A2V5KZV4-F1
#
_entry.id   AF-A0A2V5KZV4-F1
#
_cell.length_a   1.000
_cell.length_b   1.000
_cell.length_c   1.000
_cell.angle_alpha   90.00
_cell.angle_beta   90.00
_cell.angle_gamma   90.00
#
_symmetry.space_group_name_H-M   'P 1'
#
loop_
_entity.id
_entity.type
_entity.pdbx_description
1 polymer ?
#
loop_
_entity_poly.entity_id
_entity_poly.type
_entity_poly.pdbx_seq_one_letter_code
_entity_poly.pdbx_strand_id
1 'polypeptide(L)'
;MYDAGTPPLASRGTEAYRSERSLFAGDTGSFPLELRQALVRLLRGPYIDGTADAQLWNTILTHRASLQQYLSEVFLLLTVDPERKIALLAPAEIDAVHTQPIVARKPLRREETLLALRLRMLLDRHAGTGTDVTVTRSGAREILAEHRQPGAVDDKRLDEQTDASLARLLALKLLVPTEVPGEYRVSNALALALPFDSIDQIPAYLEALDNAPDGGEAPVQDDTAEESAE
;
A
#
# COMPACT_ATOMS: atom_id res chain seq x y z
N MET A 1 35.61 -57.62 11.71
CA MET A 1 36.29 -56.47 12.32
C MET A 1 36.05 -55.29 11.37
N TYR A 2 34.96 -54.56 11.58
CA TYR A 2 34.59 -53.39 10.78
C TYR A 2 34.49 -52.22 11.74
N ASP A 3 35.26 -51.19 11.41
CA ASP A 3 35.49 -49.97 12.18
C ASP A 3 34.20 -49.13 12.21
N ALA A 4 33.62 -48.97 13.40
CA ALA A 4 32.48 -48.08 13.62
C ALA A 4 33.02 -46.65 13.76
N GLY A 5 33.25 -46.00 12.62
CA GLY A 5 33.67 -44.62 12.55
C GLY A 5 32.70 -43.71 13.34
N THR A 6 33.24 -43.09 14.38
CA THR A 6 32.59 -42.05 15.17
C THR A 6 32.00 -40.97 14.26
N PRO A 7 30.70 -40.62 14.37
CA PRO A 7 30.14 -39.53 13.58
C PRO A 7 30.84 -38.21 13.94
N PRO A 8 31.09 -37.32 12.97
CA PRO A 8 31.84 -36.10 13.21
C PRO A 8 31.10 -35.22 14.22
N LEU A 9 31.83 -34.76 15.25
CA LEU A 9 31.39 -33.89 16.36
C LEU A 9 30.99 -32.46 15.93
N ALA A 10 30.62 -32.24 14.66
CA ALA A 10 30.46 -30.92 14.06
C ALA A 10 29.00 -30.45 13.87
N SER A 11 27.97 -31.12 14.39
CA SER A 11 26.57 -30.62 14.29
C SER A 11 26.03 -29.93 15.55
N ARG A 12 26.57 -30.23 16.73
CA ARG A 12 25.99 -29.75 18.00
C ARG A 12 26.04 -28.23 18.16
N GLY A 13 27.05 -27.56 17.62
CA GLY A 13 27.16 -26.10 17.65
C GLY A 13 26.17 -25.40 16.73
N THR A 14 25.89 -25.98 15.55
CA THR A 14 24.97 -25.41 14.55
C THR A 14 23.52 -25.65 14.91
N GLU A 15 23.20 -26.77 15.57
CA GLU A 15 21.86 -27.08 16.09
C GLU A 15 21.50 -26.24 17.32
N ALA A 16 22.44 -26.01 18.24
CA ALA A 16 22.23 -25.14 19.39
C ALA A 16 22.04 -23.66 18.99
N TYR A 17 22.83 -23.14 18.04
CA TYR A 17 22.61 -21.79 17.51
C TYR A 17 21.32 -21.66 16.67
N ARG A 18 20.87 -22.74 16.02
CA ARG A 18 19.55 -22.80 15.38
C ARG A 18 18.41 -22.76 16.39
N SER A 19 18.58 -23.41 17.55
CA SER A 19 17.59 -23.45 18.62
C SER A 19 17.25 -22.07 19.21
N GLU A 20 18.20 -21.13 19.24
CA GLU A 20 17.96 -19.76 19.73
C GLU A 20 17.31 -18.84 18.68
N ARG A 21 17.33 -19.23 17.40
CA ARG A 21 16.69 -18.48 16.29
C ARG A 21 15.37 -19.06 15.80
N SER A 22 15.09 -20.31 16.14
CA SER A 22 13.84 -20.98 15.79
C SER A 22 12.70 -20.43 16.64
N LEU A 23 11.80 -19.66 16.03
CA LEU A 23 10.68 -19.01 16.71
C LEU A 23 9.47 -19.94 16.92
N PHE A 24 9.38 -21.02 16.14
CA PHE A 24 8.32 -22.01 16.21
C PHE A 24 8.83 -23.38 15.74
N ALA A 25 8.06 -24.45 15.98
CA ALA A 25 8.45 -25.80 15.55
C ALA A 25 8.54 -25.89 14.02
N GLY A 26 9.68 -26.35 13.50
CA GLY A 26 9.94 -26.42 12.06
C GLY A 26 10.37 -25.11 11.41
N ASP A 27 10.70 -24.08 12.20
CA ASP A 27 11.13 -22.79 11.69
C ASP A 27 12.51 -22.87 10.99
N THR A 28 12.52 -22.61 9.68
CA THR A 28 13.72 -22.52 8.86
C THR A 28 14.10 -21.07 8.53
N GLY A 29 13.40 -20.09 9.09
CA GLY A 29 13.62 -18.68 8.85
C GLY A 29 14.93 -18.18 9.48
N SER A 30 15.56 -17.21 8.82
CA SER A 30 16.81 -16.59 9.29
C SER A 30 16.60 -15.28 10.05
N PHE A 31 15.43 -14.66 9.92
CA PHE A 31 15.15 -13.36 10.54
C PHE A 31 14.78 -13.48 12.02
N PRO A 32 15.22 -12.53 12.87
CA PRO A 32 14.70 -12.40 14.22
C PRO A 32 13.22 -12.02 14.21
N LEU A 33 12.54 -12.21 15.35
CA LEU A 33 11.09 -12.00 15.49
C LEU A 33 10.64 -10.63 14.98
N GLU A 34 11.37 -9.57 15.33
CA GLU A 34 11.05 -8.18 14.97
C GLU A 34 11.05 -7.93 13.45
N LEU A 35 11.99 -8.51 12.69
CA LEU A 35 12.01 -8.42 11.22
C LEU A 35 10.85 -9.18 10.60
N ARG A 36 10.49 -10.34 11.16
CA ARG A 36 9.33 -11.11 10.67
C ARG A 36 8.02 -10.37 10.93
N GLN A 37 7.89 -9.74 12.10
CA GLN A 37 6.76 -8.87 12.41
C GLN A 37 6.72 -7.66 11.46
N ALA A 38 7.86 -7.06 11.14
CA ALA A 38 7.95 -5.98 10.17
C ALA A 38 7.51 -6.43 8.76
N LEU A 39 7.97 -7.59 8.29
CA LEU A 39 7.51 -8.20 7.03
C LEU A 39 6.00 -8.41 7.01
N VAL A 40 5.42 -9.00 8.07
CA VAL A 40 3.98 -9.22 8.16
C VAL A 40 3.21 -7.90 8.08
N ARG A 41 3.70 -6.85 8.75
CA ARG A 41 3.07 -5.52 8.70
C ARG A 41 3.15 -4.90 7.31
N LEU A 42 4.31 -4.98 6.65
CA LEU A 42 4.52 -4.50 5.28
C LEU A 42 3.61 -5.22 4.27
N LEU A 43 3.47 -6.54 4.38
CA LEU A 43 2.64 -7.35 3.48
C LEU A 43 1.13 -7.14 3.69
N ARG A 44 0.71 -6.78 4.91
CA ARG A 44 -0.71 -6.62 5.26
C ARG A 44 -1.25 -5.22 4.94
N GLY A 45 -0.43 -4.19 5.07
CA GLY A 45 -0.84 -2.79 4.89
C GLY A 45 -0.61 -2.29 3.47
N PRO A 46 -1.38 -1.29 3.00
CA PRO A 46 -1.00 -0.59 1.77
C PRO A 46 0.34 0.15 1.94
N TYR A 47 0.68 0.54 3.17
CA TYR A 47 1.94 1.15 3.59
C TYR A 47 2.09 1.09 5.12
N ILE A 48 3.27 1.47 5.61
CA ILE A 48 3.64 1.72 7.00
C ILE A 48 3.78 3.22 7.20
N ASP A 49 3.12 3.74 8.23
CA ASP A 49 3.25 5.13 8.69
C ASP A 49 4.20 5.18 9.90
N GLY A 50 5.42 5.66 9.67
CA GLY A 50 6.45 5.77 10.69
C GLY A 50 6.22 6.88 11.71
N THR A 51 5.24 7.75 11.50
CA THR A 51 4.78 8.68 12.54
C THR A 51 3.96 7.96 13.62
N ALA A 52 3.20 6.93 13.23
CA ALA A 52 2.35 6.17 14.11
C ALA A 52 3.12 5.05 14.87
N ASP A 53 4.17 4.49 14.27
CA ASP A 53 4.97 3.42 14.88
C ASP A 53 6.47 3.65 14.62
N ALA A 54 7.10 4.44 15.48
CA ALA A 54 8.52 4.79 15.36
C ALA A 54 9.45 3.58 15.55
N GLN A 55 9.04 2.57 16.32
CA GLN A 55 9.86 1.38 16.54
C GLN A 55 9.90 0.52 15.28
N LEU A 56 8.73 0.20 14.70
CA LEU A 56 8.64 -0.50 13.43
C LEU A 56 9.38 0.25 12.31
N TRP A 57 9.21 1.58 12.27
CA TRP A 57 9.88 2.44 11.32
C TRP A 57 11.40 2.30 11.39
N ASN A 58 11.99 2.40 12.58
CA ASN A 58 13.42 2.24 12.78
C ASN A 58 13.89 0.84 12.39
N THR A 59 13.13 -0.21 12.74
CA THR A 59 13.43 -1.59 12.32
C THR A 59 13.48 -1.70 10.79
N ILE A 60 12.53 -1.10 10.06
CA ILE A 60 12.51 -1.10 8.60
C ILE A 60 13.74 -0.37 8.04
N LEU A 61 14.08 0.80 8.58
CA LEU A 61 15.25 1.56 8.12
C LEU A 61 16.56 0.82 8.37
N THR A 62 16.75 0.26 9.56
CA THR A 62 17.95 -0.46 9.96
C THR A 62 18.16 -1.72 9.12
N HIS A 63 17.08 -2.44 8.80
CA HIS A 63 17.14 -3.74 8.13
C HIS A 63 16.67 -3.72 6.68
N ARG A 64 16.67 -2.54 6.05
CA ARG A 64 16.12 -2.32 4.70
C ARG A 64 16.66 -3.30 3.66
N ALA A 65 17.97 -3.53 3.64
CA ALA A 65 18.61 -4.43 2.67
C ALA A 65 18.14 -5.89 2.85
N SER A 66 18.10 -6.39 4.08
CA SER A 66 17.62 -7.74 4.38
C SER A 66 16.14 -7.89 4.02
N LEU A 67 15.30 -6.93 4.39
CA LEU A 67 13.89 -6.91 4.04
C LEU A 67 13.69 -6.92 2.52
N GLN A 68 14.41 -6.05 1.79
CA GLN A 68 14.35 -6.00 0.33
C GLN A 68 14.75 -7.33 -0.30
N GLN A 69 15.82 -7.97 0.19
CA GLN A 69 16.25 -9.27 -0.34
C GLN A 69 15.13 -10.32 -0.23
N TYR A 70 14.47 -10.41 0.93
CA TYR A 70 13.37 -11.35 1.13
C TYR A 70 12.15 -11.01 0.26
N LEU A 71 11.80 -9.73 0.16
CA LEU A 71 10.68 -9.25 -0.66
C LEU A 71 10.91 -9.46 -2.16
N SER A 72 12.17 -9.41 -2.62
CA SER A 72 12.54 -9.67 -4.02
C SER A 72 12.20 -11.10 -4.46
N GLU A 73 12.24 -12.08 -3.55
CA GLU A 73 11.87 -13.48 -3.84
C GLU A 73 10.40 -13.64 -4.24
N VAL A 74 9.56 -12.64 -3.91
CA VAL A 74 8.13 -12.60 -4.25
C VAL A 74 7.79 -11.40 -5.13
N PHE A 75 8.78 -10.88 -5.86
CA PHE A 75 8.62 -9.78 -6.83
C PHE A 75 8.08 -8.48 -6.20
N LEU A 76 8.49 -8.14 -4.98
CA LEU A 76 8.13 -6.90 -4.30
C LEU A 76 9.35 -6.01 -4.04
N LEU A 77 9.15 -4.71 -4.26
CA LEU A 77 10.09 -3.63 -3.96
C LEU A 77 9.63 -2.88 -2.72
N LEU A 78 10.56 -2.64 -1.79
CA LEU A 78 10.39 -1.80 -0.61
C LEU A 78 10.82 -0.37 -0.92
N THR A 79 9.82 0.48 -1.15
CA THR A 79 10.02 1.92 -1.30
C THR A 79 9.88 2.61 0.05
N VAL A 80 10.80 3.51 0.35
CA VAL A 80 10.84 4.25 1.62
C VAL A 80 11.02 5.73 1.30
N ASP A 81 10.11 6.57 1.80
CA ASP A 81 10.22 8.01 1.85
C ASP A 81 10.53 8.44 3.29
N PRO A 82 11.78 8.79 3.62
CA PRO A 82 12.18 9.17 4.97
C PRO A 82 11.58 10.49 5.45
N GLU A 83 11.32 11.41 4.54
CA GLU A 83 10.80 12.73 4.85
C GLU A 83 9.33 12.64 5.27
N ARG A 84 8.54 11.88 4.51
CA ARG A 84 7.13 11.60 4.83
C ARG A 84 6.94 10.51 5.88
N LYS A 85 8.03 9.79 6.22
CA LYS A 85 8.05 8.58 7.05
C LYS A 85 7.07 7.52 6.57
N ILE A 86 7.04 7.27 5.26
CA ILE A 86 6.20 6.23 4.66
C ILE A 86 7.07 5.14 4.05
N ALA A 87 6.70 3.89 4.30
CA ALA A 87 7.28 2.74 3.63
C ALA A 87 6.16 1.90 3.01
N LEU A 88 6.30 1.50 1.76
CA LEU A 88 5.28 0.73 1.06
C LEU A 88 5.92 -0.33 0.17
N LEU A 89 5.12 -1.34 -0.15
CA LEU A 89 5.50 -2.36 -1.11
C LEU A 89 4.90 -2.00 -2.48
N ALA A 90 5.71 -2.12 -3.51
CA ALA A 90 5.30 -2.03 -4.90
C ALA A 90 5.68 -3.32 -5.63
N PRO A 91 4.89 -3.79 -6.59
CA PRO A 91 5.33 -4.87 -7.45
C PRO A 91 6.57 -4.50 -8.25
N ALA A 92 7.45 -5.47 -8.50
CA ALA A 92 8.51 -5.33 -9.47
C ALA A 92 7.93 -5.42 -10.90
N GLU A 93 8.39 -4.53 -11.78
CA GLU A 93 8.02 -4.59 -13.20
C GLU A 93 8.87 -5.64 -13.91
N ILE A 94 8.26 -6.80 -14.19
CA ILE A 94 8.94 -7.94 -14.81
C ILE A 94 8.03 -8.55 -15.87
N ASP A 95 8.52 -8.65 -17.10
CA ASP A 95 7.84 -9.33 -18.22
C ASP A 95 8.14 -10.83 -18.19
N ALA A 96 7.45 -11.55 -17.30
CA ALA A 96 7.53 -13.01 -17.18
C ALA A 96 6.21 -13.60 -16.68
N VAL A 97 6.02 -14.91 -16.87
CA VAL A 97 4.82 -15.61 -16.40
C VAL A 97 4.86 -15.75 -14.87
N HIS A 98 3.70 -15.68 -14.22
CA HIS A 98 3.54 -15.83 -12.76
C HIS A 98 4.27 -14.79 -11.90
N THR A 99 4.61 -13.62 -12.45
CA THR A 99 5.20 -12.49 -11.71
C THR A 99 4.20 -11.39 -11.37
N GLN A 100 2.93 -11.57 -11.73
CA GLN A 100 1.89 -10.59 -11.48
C GLN A 100 1.58 -10.49 -9.97
N PRO A 101 1.26 -9.28 -9.46
CA PRO A 101 0.95 -9.09 -8.06
C PRO A 101 -0.29 -9.88 -7.65
N ILE A 102 -0.28 -10.44 -6.43
CA ILE A 102 -1.45 -11.16 -5.87
C ILE A 102 -2.70 -10.27 -5.83
N VAL A 103 -2.53 -8.96 -5.64
CA VAL A 103 -3.63 -7.99 -5.63
C VAL A 103 -3.37 -6.89 -6.66
N ALA A 104 -4.17 -6.88 -7.72
CA ALA A 104 -4.17 -5.78 -8.68
C ALA A 104 -4.70 -4.49 -8.03
N ARG A 105 -3.90 -3.41 -8.12
CA ARG A 105 -4.35 -2.09 -7.68
C ARG A 105 -5.23 -1.47 -8.77
N LYS A 106 -6.53 -1.33 -8.49
CA LYS A 106 -7.42 -0.55 -9.37
C LYS A 106 -7.01 0.94 -9.32
N PRO A 107 -6.82 1.60 -10.46
CA PRO A 107 -6.51 3.02 -10.51
C PRO A 107 -7.64 3.84 -9.87
N LEU A 108 -7.30 5.05 -9.42
CA LEU A 108 -8.31 6.00 -8.94
C LEU A 108 -9.14 6.50 -10.12
N ARG A 109 -10.44 6.68 -9.90
CA ARG A 109 -11.34 7.40 -10.81
C ARG A 109 -10.95 8.87 -10.89
N ARG A 110 -11.57 9.59 -11.82
CA ARG A 110 -11.32 11.02 -12.04
C ARG A 110 -11.54 11.85 -10.76
N GLU A 111 -12.72 11.75 -10.15
CA GLU A 111 -13.07 12.52 -8.94
C GLU A 111 -12.17 12.15 -7.75
N GLU A 112 -11.90 10.85 -7.59
CA GLU A 112 -10.96 10.34 -6.59
C GLU A 112 -9.55 10.93 -6.76
N THR A 113 -9.08 11.01 -8.02
CA THR A 113 -7.79 11.58 -8.39
C THR A 113 -7.75 13.08 -8.13
N LEU A 114 -8.79 13.83 -8.50
CA LEU A 114 -8.89 15.28 -8.26
C LEU A 114 -8.88 15.60 -6.76
N LEU A 115 -9.66 14.86 -5.98
CA LEU A 115 -9.67 15.00 -4.54
C LEU A 115 -8.28 14.70 -3.97
N ALA A 116 -7.67 13.57 -4.35
CA ALA A 116 -6.33 13.22 -3.89
C ALA A 116 -5.28 14.28 -4.27
N LEU A 117 -5.29 14.78 -5.50
CA LEU A 117 -4.43 15.86 -5.96
C LEU A 117 -4.53 17.10 -5.08
N ARG A 118 -5.76 17.53 -4.80
CA ARG A 118 -5.99 18.71 -3.96
C ARG A 118 -5.52 18.50 -2.53
N LEU A 119 -5.75 17.31 -1.97
CA LEU A 119 -5.27 16.95 -0.64
C LEU A 119 -3.73 16.87 -0.57
N ARG A 120 -3.07 16.40 -1.64
CA ARG A 120 -1.59 16.43 -1.74
C ARG A 120 -1.06 17.85 -1.66
N MET A 121 -1.66 18.78 -2.40
CA MET A 121 -1.28 20.19 -2.33
C MET A 121 -1.45 20.77 -0.92
N LEU A 122 -2.50 20.36 -0.19
CA LEU A 122 -2.71 20.77 1.19
C LEU A 122 -1.65 20.20 2.13
N LEU A 123 -1.29 18.91 1.98
CA LEU A 123 -0.18 18.29 2.70
C LEU A 123 1.13 19.04 2.48
N ASP A 124 1.47 19.33 1.23
CA ASP A 124 2.74 19.99 0.90
C ASP A 124 2.80 21.42 1.47
N ARG A 125 1.67 22.15 1.52
CA ARG A 125 1.59 23.48 2.14
C ARG A 125 1.75 23.45 3.66
N HIS A 126 1.31 22.37 4.31
CA HIS A 126 1.39 22.20 5.76
C HIS A 126 2.62 21.38 6.20
N ALA A 127 3.47 20.97 5.26
CA ALA A 127 4.70 20.26 5.55
C ALA A 127 5.57 21.08 6.53
N GLY A 128 6.04 20.43 7.60
CA GLY A 128 6.88 21.05 8.63
C GLY A 128 6.15 21.90 9.67
N THR A 129 4.83 22.12 9.54
CA THR A 129 4.05 22.86 10.55
C THR A 129 3.78 22.05 11.83
N GLY A 130 3.96 20.73 11.78
CA GLY A 130 3.63 19.82 12.88
C GLY A 130 2.12 19.62 13.09
N THR A 131 1.27 20.19 12.23
CA THR A 131 -0.18 20.02 12.28
C THR A 131 -0.63 19.02 11.24
N ASP A 132 -1.44 18.06 11.65
CA ASP A 132 -2.07 17.11 10.73
C ASP A 132 -3.05 17.84 9.81
N VAL A 133 -2.99 17.54 8.52
CA VAL A 133 -3.98 18.05 7.56
C VAL A 133 -5.26 17.24 7.70
N THR A 134 -6.39 17.92 7.87
CA THR A 134 -7.72 17.29 7.88
C THR A 134 -8.58 17.81 6.73
N VAL A 135 -9.56 17.01 6.34
CA VAL A 135 -10.59 17.36 5.36
C VAL A 135 -11.94 16.89 5.88
N THR A 136 -12.96 17.74 5.78
CA THR A 136 -14.34 17.38 6.10
C THR A 136 -15.07 16.88 4.85
N ARG A 137 -16.18 16.16 5.02
CA ARG A 137 -17.05 15.79 3.89
C ARG A 137 -17.47 17.02 3.07
N SER A 138 -17.84 18.12 3.72
CA SER A 138 -18.20 19.37 3.04
C SER A 138 -17.02 19.97 2.28
N GLY A 139 -15.83 19.97 2.86
CA GLY A 139 -14.62 20.44 2.17
C GLY A 139 -14.26 19.57 0.96
N ALA A 140 -14.41 18.24 1.06
CA ALA A 140 -14.22 17.34 -0.08
C ALA A 140 -15.25 17.62 -1.19
N ARG A 141 -16.51 17.87 -0.83
CA ARG A 141 -17.56 18.27 -1.79
C ARG A 141 -17.22 19.59 -2.48
N GLU A 142 -16.75 20.59 -1.74
CA GLU A 142 -16.35 21.89 -2.28
C GLU A 142 -15.20 21.75 -3.28
N ILE A 143 -14.17 20.96 -2.94
CA ILE A 143 -13.05 20.65 -3.85
C ILE A 143 -13.57 20.05 -5.17
N LEU A 144 -14.47 19.08 -5.10
CA LEU A 144 -15.03 18.46 -6.31
C LEU A 144 -15.95 19.41 -7.08
N ALA A 145 -16.65 20.31 -6.38
CA ALA A 145 -17.51 21.32 -6.99
C ALA A 145 -16.71 22.32 -7.85
N GLU A 146 -15.50 22.69 -7.42
CA GLU A 146 -14.59 23.60 -8.17
C GLU A 146 -14.16 23.02 -9.53
N HIS A 147 -14.14 21.69 -9.67
CA HIS A 147 -13.70 20.99 -10.87
C HIS A 147 -14.85 20.39 -11.69
N ARG A 148 -16.08 20.87 -11.47
CA ARG A 148 -17.26 20.48 -12.25
C ARG A 148 -17.11 20.87 -13.72
N GLN A 149 -17.47 19.95 -14.61
CA GLN A 149 -17.62 20.29 -16.03
C GLN A 149 -18.85 21.18 -16.22
N PRO A 150 -18.77 22.22 -17.09
CA PRO A 150 -19.93 23.06 -17.41
C PRO A 150 -21.10 22.22 -17.94
N GLY A 151 -22.27 22.33 -17.30
CA GLY A 151 -23.48 21.59 -17.70
C GLY A 151 -23.70 20.25 -16.98
N ALA A 152 -22.81 19.82 -16.09
CA ALA A 152 -23.05 18.68 -15.20
C ALA A 152 -23.96 19.11 -14.04
N VAL A 153 -25.24 18.70 -14.08
CA VAL A 153 -26.25 19.07 -13.07
C VAL A 153 -26.87 17.83 -12.43
N ASP A 154 -26.45 17.52 -11.20
CA ASP A 154 -27.29 17.07 -10.09
C ASP A 154 -26.46 17.18 -8.80
N ASP A 155 -26.88 18.05 -7.87
CA ASP A 155 -26.19 18.20 -6.57
C ASP A 155 -26.16 16.89 -5.78
N LYS A 156 -27.16 16.03 -5.98
CA LYS A 156 -27.21 14.68 -5.42
C LYS A 156 -26.12 13.79 -6.02
N ARG A 157 -25.90 13.84 -7.33
CA ARG A 157 -24.82 13.08 -7.98
C ARG A 157 -23.45 13.53 -7.49
N LEU A 158 -23.25 14.84 -7.26
CA LEU A 158 -22.00 15.30 -6.62
C LEU A 158 -21.86 14.72 -5.20
N ASP A 159 -22.95 14.65 -4.44
CA ASP A 159 -22.91 14.06 -3.09
C ASP A 159 -22.49 12.59 -3.16
N GLU A 160 -23.11 11.81 -4.05
CA GLU A 160 -22.79 10.40 -4.28
C GLU A 160 -21.32 10.21 -4.72
N GLN A 161 -20.83 11.06 -5.63
CA GLN A 161 -19.42 11.04 -6.07
C GLN A 161 -18.45 11.43 -4.97
N THR A 162 -18.83 12.40 -4.12
CA THR A 162 -18.03 12.81 -2.97
C THR A 162 -17.91 11.65 -1.98
N ASP A 163 -19.03 11.01 -1.65
CA ASP A 163 -19.07 9.89 -0.71
C ASP A 163 -18.30 8.68 -1.26
N ALA A 164 -18.45 8.36 -2.54
CA ALA A 164 -17.68 7.31 -3.20
C ALA A 164 -16.17 7.61 -3.19
N SER A 165 -15.78 8.86 -3.44
CA SER A 165 -14.38 9.27 -3.45
C SER A 165 -13.76 9.18 -2.06
N LEU A 166 -14.46 9.68 -1.04
CA LEU A 166 -14.04 9.56 0.36
C LEU A 166 -13.93 8.09 0.77
N ALA A 167 -14.94 7.27 0.45
CA ALA A 167 -14.94 5.84 0.75
C ALA A 167 -13.76 5.12 0.09
N ARG A 168 -13.43 5.45 -1.17
CA ARG A 168 -12.27 4.89 -1.85
C ARG A 168 -10.96 5.26 -1.16
N LEU A 169 -10.76 6.55 -0.85
CA LEU A 169 -9.53 7.01 -0.20
C LEU A 169 -9.39 6.44 1.23
N LEU A 170 -10.49 6.25 1.96
CA LEU A 170 -10.52 5.55 3.24
C LEU A 170 -10.15 4.06 3.10
N ALA A 171 -10.70 3.37 2.09
CA ALA A 171 -10.38 1.96 1.83
C ALA A 171 -8.89 1.77 1.50
N LEU A 172 -8.27 2.75 0.86
CA LEU A 172 -6.82 2.78 0.58
C LEU A 172 -5.98 3.32 1.75
N LYS A 173 -6.63 3.71 2.86
CA LYS A 173 -6.05 4.37 4.04
C LYS A 173 -5.40 5.75 3.77
N LEU A 174 -5.57 6.30 2.58
CA LEU A 174 -5.07 7.65 2.25
C LEU A 174 -5.80 8.74 3.04
N LEU A 175 -7.01 8.43 3.50
CA LEU A 175 -7.72 9.14 4.56
C LEU A 175 -7.84 8.23 5.78
N VAL A 176 -7.82 8.84 6.97
CA VAL A 176 -8.00 8.15 8.25
C VAL A 176 -9.10 8.87 9.04
N PRO A 177 -10.11 8.16 9.59
CA PRO A 177 -11.14 8.77 10.43
C PRO A 177 -10.54 9.49 11.65
N THR A 178 -11.12 10.61 12.04
CA THR A 178 -10.82 11.27 13.32
C THR A 178 -11.91 10.98 14.35
N GLU A 179 -11.79 11.55 15.55
CA GLU A 179 -12.85 11.51 16.56
C GLU A 179 -14.08 12.33 16.16
N VAL A 180 -13.93 13.25 15.21
CA VAL A 180 -15.01 14.12 14.72
C VAL A 180 -15.68 13.45 13.51
N PRO A 181 -17.00 13.14 13.59
CA PRO A 181 -17.70 12.51 12.48
C PRO A 181 -17.66 13.36 11.20
N GLY A 182 -17.32 12.73 10.08
CA GLY A 182 -17.25 13.41 8.78
C GLY A 182 -15.99 14.25 8.59
N GLU A 183 -15.02 14.16 9.51
CA GLU A 183 -13.68 14.70 9.37
C GLU A 183 -12.66 13.56 9.24
N TYR A 184 -11.70 13.76 8.34
CA TYR A 184 -10.70 12.77 8.01
C TYR A 184 -9.32 13.41 8.03
N ARG A 185 -8.38 12.76 8.72
CA ARG A 185 -6.96 13.09 8.62
C ARG A 185 -6.43 12.58 7.28
N VAL A 186 -5.70 13.43 6.58
CA VAL A 186 -5.02 13.08 5.32
C VAL A 186 -3.71 12.37 5.65
N SER A 187 -3.52 11.15 5.14
CA SER A 187 -2.27 10.43 5.35
C SER A 187 -1.15 10.95 4.47
N ASN A 188 0.07 11.04 5.02
CA ASN A 188 1.28 11.37 4.26
C ASN A 188 1.55 10.39 3.10
N ALA A 189 0.99 9.18 3.15
CA ALA A 189 1.08 8.20 2.07
C ALA A 189 0.33 8.61 0.80
N LEU A 190 -0.61 9.57 0.89
CA LEU A 190 -1.36 10.08 -0.25
C LEU A 190 -0.44 10.62 -1.35
N ALA A 191 0.68 11.26 -0.97
CA ALA A 191 1.65 11.78 -1.92
C ALA A 191 2.31 10.68 -2.79
N LEU A 192 2.38 9.45 -2.26
CA LEU A 192 3.00 8.29 -2.93
C LEU A 192 1.98 7.42 -3.69
N ALA A 193 0.68 7.63 -3.46
CA ALA A 193 -0.38 6.82 -4.07
C ALA A 193 -0.76 7.29 -5.48
N LEU A 194 -0.35 8.49 -5.87
CA LEU A 194 -0.64 9.09 -7.16
C LEU A 194 0.42 8.67 -8.19
N PRO A 195 0.03 8.22 -9.39
CA PRO A 195 0.93 7.59 -10.37
C PRO A 195 1.70 8.63 -11.22
N PHE A 196 2.11 9.75 -10.62
CA PHE A 196 2.86 10.79 -11.32
C PHE A 196 3.94 11.40 -10.43
N ASP A 197 5.12 11.52 -11.02
CA ASP A 197 6.31 12.05 -10.37
C ASP A 197 6.44 13.57 -10.58
N SER A 198 5.70 14.12 -11.56
CA SER A 198 5.81 15.51 -11.99
C SER A 198 4.45 16.15 -12.31
N ILE A 199 4.35 17.47 -12.18
CA ILE A 199 3.10 18.22 -12.32
C ILE A 199 2.62 18.23 -13.79
N ASP A 200 3.54 18.19 -14.74
CA ASP A 200 3.26 18.17 -16.18
C ASP A 200 2.54 16.90 -16.66
N GLN A 201 2.61 15.81 -15.90
CA GLN A 201 1.88 14.56 -16.19
C GLN A 201 0.39 14.64 -15.82
N ILE A 202 0.00 15.56 -14.93
CA ILE A 202 -1.36 15.61 -14.38
C ILE A 202 -2.42 15.84 -15.46
N PRO A 203 -2.29 16.82 -16.39
CA PRO A 203 -3.32 17.08 -17.39
C PRO A 203 -3.57 15.86 -18.29
N ALA A 204 -2.51 15.23 -18.80
CA ALA A 204 -2.61 14.06 -19.67
C ALA A 204 -3.23 12.85 -18.93
N TYR A 205 -2.91 12.67 -17.65
CA TYR A 205 -3.50 11.61 -16.84
C TYR A 205 -5.00 11.81 -16.61
N LEU A 206 -5.43 13.04 -16.28
CA LEU A 206 -6.85 13.35 -16.11
C LEU A 206 -7.62 13.20 -17.43
N GLU A 207 -7.05 13.63 -18.55
CA GLU A 207 -7.65 13.43 -19.88
C GLU A 207 -7.76 11.94 -20.25
N ALA A 208 -6.76 11.12 -19.90
CA ALA A 208 -6.83 9.68 -20.10
C ALA A 208 -7.95 9.03 -19.25
N LEU A 209 -8.18 9.50 -18.03
CA LEU A 209 -9.30 9.06 -17.20
C LEU A 209 -10.66 9.48 -17.76
N ASP A 210 -10.76 10.69 -18.34
CA ASP A 210 -12.00 11.19 -18.97
C ASP A 210 -12.39 10.36 -20.20
N ASN A 211 -11.39 9.84 -20.92
CA ASN A 211 -11.59 9.03 -22.12
C ASN A 211 -11.74 7.53 -21.83
N ALA A 212 -11.48 7.09 -20.60
CA ALA A 212 -11.65 5.70 -20.21
C ALA A 212 -13.16 5.39 -20.11
N PRO A 213 -13.66 4.29 -20.71
CA PRO A 213 -15.03 3.87 -20.50
C PRO A 213 -15.23 3.63 -19.00
N ASP A 214 -16.29 4.24 -18.44
CA ASP A 214 -16.63 4.19 -17.03
C ASP A 214 -16.46 2.74 -16.55
N GLY A 215 -15.48 2.52 -15.66
CA GLY A 215 -15.03 1.19 -15.23
C GLY A 215 -16.09 0.50 -14.39
N GLY A 216 -17.19 0.11 -15.04
CA GLY A 216 -18.20 -0.80 -14.55
C GLY A 216 -17.58 -2.18 -14.40
N GLU A 217 -17.92 -2.82 -13.28
CA GLU A 217 -17.49 -4.17 -12.90
C GLU A 217 -17.35 -5.10 -14.11
N ALA A 218 -16.13 -5.57 -14.37
CA ALA A 218 -15.98 -6.77 -15.18
C ALA A 218 -16.76 -7.89 -14.46
N PRO A 219 -17.64 -8.63 -15.15
CA PRO A 219 -18.34 -9.74 -14.53
C PRO A 219 -17.28 -10.72 -14.05
N VAL A 220 -17.35 -11.08 -12.77
CA VAL A 220 -16.68 -12.26 -12.24
C VAL A 220 -17.28 -13.41 -13.04
N GLN A 221 -16.54 -13.91 -14.03
CA GLN A 221 -16.83 -15.21 -14.62
C GLN A 221 -16.56 -16.21 -13.50
N ASP A 222 -17.65 -16.67 -12.89
CA ASP A 222 -17.66 -17.82 -12.00
C ASP A 222 -17.35 -19.03 -12.87
N ASP A 223 -16.06 -19.37 -12.97
CA ASP A 223 -15.60 -20.56 -13.66
C ASP A 223 -15.82 -21.75 -12.72
N THR A 224 -17.10 -22.10 -12.52
CA THR A 224 -17.48 -23.39 -11.96
C THR A 224 -17.20 -24.45 -13.03
N ALA A 225 -15.96 -24.91 -13.08
CA ALA A 225 -15.64 -26.17 -13.71
C ALA A 225 -16.30 -27.29 -12.90
N GLU A 226 -17.54 -27.65 -13.27
CA GLU A 226 -18.10 -28.96 -12.94
C GLU A 226 -17.25 -30.02 -13.64
N GLU A 227 -16.41 -30.68 -12.84
CA GLU A 227 -15.80 -31.96 -13.14
C GLU A 227 -16.92 -33.00 -13.34
N SER A 228 -17.44 -33.10 -14.56
CA SER A 228 -18.26 -34.22 -14.97
C SER A 228 -17.36 -35.42 -15.22
N ALA A 229 -17.39 -36.34 -14.27
CA ALA A 229 -16.95 -37.71 -14.45
C ALA A 229 -17.89 -38.42 -15.44
N GLU A 230 -17.31 -38.96 -16.52
CA GLU A 230 -17.79 -40.18 -17.20
C GLU A 230 -16.63 -40.87 -17.92
#